data_AF-A0A8J8BB96-F1
#
_entry.id   AF-A0A8J8BB96-F1
#
_cell.length_a   1.000
_cell.length_b   1.000
_cell.length_c   1.000
_cell.angle_alpha   90.00
_cell.angle_beta   90.00
_cell.angle_gamma   90.00
#
_symmetry.space_group_name_H-M   'P 1'
#
loop_
_entity.id
_entity.type
_entity.pdbx_description
1 polymer ?
#
loop_
_entity_poly.entity_id
_entity_poly.type
_entity_poly.pdbx_seq_one_letter_code
_entity_poly.pdbx_strand_id
1 'polypeptide(L)'
;MTRLSLRLRVFLFFVLLAAGGVSIVLGALYAGHARAQETDPATGFVFAGTLSLFGLVGLTTAIWFLFDENVAKPIQRLATSLRARAHAGAGQDLDLHSARYLGDLAPAARAVASALSDSAMQGAQRLASETARIEAEKARLTALLTEIPVATLLADAQGRIVLYDGQAAEVLAQQGVPRLGAALSEYFDAGDLSSARQRLAKKGKEVSAILRGQDGRQTYDIRLRPLDGGATLMVIDAAHVEMAPDAARPLVFDFDLMGQSVPEAVEETPLRQLVFTVFDTETTGLLPHKDEIVQIGAVRIVNSRLVPGETIDQLVDPGRPIPPASTAVHHVSDAMVAGKPDIVAAGRKLHDFARGSVIVAHNAPFDMAFLRRHGARMQRQWDHPILDTVLVSAVLFGTTETHTLDALCLRLGVTIPPELRHTAMGDARATAEVLLRMLPMLEAQGVRTFGQLLEETRKHGRLLKDMN
;
A
#
# COMPACT_ATOMS: atom_id res chain seq x y z
N MET A 1 6.48 -51.53 16.37
CA MET A 1 6.00 -51.78 14.99
C MET A 1 6.26 -50.63 14.00
N THR A 2 7.10 -49.63 14.29
CA THR A 2 7.33 -48.46 13.42
C THR A 2 8.38 -48.68 12.31
N ARG A 3 9.16 -49.77 12.37
CA ARG A 3 10.24 -50.07 11.40
C ARG A 3 9.82 -50.91 10.18
N LEU A 4 8.56 -51.36 10.11
CA LEU A 4 8.08 -52.14 8.97
C LEU A 4 7.77 -51.18 7.81
N SER A 5 8.28 -51.50 6.60
CA SER A 5 8.02 -50.72 5.38
C SER A 5 6.52 -50.70 5.06
N LEU A 6 6.05 -49.62 4.42
CA LEU A 6 4.65 -49.49 4.01
C LEU A 6 4.20 -50.70 3.16
N ARG A 7 5.07 -51.17 2.26
CA ARG A 7 4.83 -52.37 1.43
C ARG A 7 4.56 -53.62 2.27
N LEU A 8 5.37 -53.85 3.31
CA LEU A 8 5.20 -55.02 4.17
C LEU A 8 3.90 -54.95 4.98
N ARG A 9 3.48 -53.75 5.41
CA ARG A 9 2.19 -53.60 6.12
C ARG A 9 0.99 -53.79 5.21
N VAL A 10 1.03 -53.20 4.01
CA VAL A 10 0.02 -53.45 2.98
C VAL A 10 -0.07 -54.96 2.68
N PHE A 11 1.06 -55.64 2.54
CA PHE A 11 1.10 -57.08 2.38
C PHE A 11 0.45 -57.83 3.57
N LEU A 12 0.72 -57.43 4.81
CA LEU A 12 0.10 -58.04 5.99
C LEU A 12 -1.43 -57.90 6.03
N PHE A 13 -2.00 -56.81 5.49
CA PHE A 13 -3.45 -56.70 5.32
C PHE A 13 -4.01 -57.74 4.35
N PHE A 14 -3.32 -57.98 3.22
CA PHE A 14 -3.72 -59.02 2.27
C PHE A 14 -3.57 -60.43 2.85
N VAL A 15 -2.51 -60.68 3.63
CA VAL A 15 -2.34 -61.95 4.35
C VAL A 15 -3.47 -62.15 5.36
N LEU A 16 -3.82 -61.11 6.12
CA LEU A 16 -4.92 -61.16 7.09
C LEU A 16 -6.28 -61.40 6.40
N LEU A 17 -6.52 -60.74 5.26
CA LEU A 17 -7.73 -60.93 4.46
C LEU A 17 -7.82 -62.36 3.92
N ALA A 18 -6.72 -62.90 3.39
CA ALA A 18 -6.68 -64.25 2.84
C ALA A 18 -6.86 -65.31 3.93
N ALA A 19 -6.09 -65.22 5.03
CA ALA A 19 -6.16 -66.18 6.13
C ALA A 19 -7.51 -66.10 6.87
N GLY A 20 -8.01 -64.89 7.12
CA GLY A 20 -9.32 -64.67 7.71
C GLY A 20 -10.45 -65.19 6.81
N GLY A 21 -10.37 -64.94 5.51
CA GLY A 21 -11.34 -65.43 4.53
C GLY A 21 -11.41 -66.96 4.49
N VAL A 22 -10.24 -67.62 4.44
CA VAL A 22 -10.16 -69.09 4.51
C VAL A 22 -10.77 -69.61 5.82
N SER A 23 -10.46 -68.98 6.95
CA SER A 23 -10.99 -69.38 8.26
C SER A 23 -12.51 -69.24 8.35
N ILE A 24 -13.07 -68.15 7.80
CA ILE A 24 -14.51 -67.91 7.74
C ILE A 24 -15.20 -68.95 6.86
N VAL A 25 -14.65 -69.26 5.69
CA VAL A 25 -15.21 -70.28 4.78
C VAL A 25 -15.16 -71.66 5.42
N LEU A 26 -14.03 -72.06 6.01
CA LEU A 26 -13.91 -73.36 6.69
C LEU A 26 -14.87 -73.47 7.88
N GLY A 27 -14.97 -72.41 8.70
CA GLY A 27 -15.90 -72.36 9.82
C GLY A 27 -17.36 -72.43 9.37
N ALA A 28 -17.71 -71.73 8.29
CA ALA A 28 -19.05 -71.76 7.72
C ALA A 28 -19.40 -73.13 7.12
N LEU A 29 -18.45 -73.79 6.44
CA LEU A 29 -18.63 -75.15 5.92
C LEU A 29 -18.79 -76.17 7.05
N TYR A 30 -18.01 -76.06 8.13
CA TYR A 30 -18.15 -76.93 9.30
C TYR A 30 -19.53 -76.76 9.96
N ALA A 31 -19.95 -75.51 10.20
CA ALA A 31 -21.26 -75.21 10.77
C ALA A 31 -22.42 -75.66 9.86
N GLY A 32 -22.27 -75.50 8.54
CA GLY A 32 -23.23 -75.98 7.56
C GLY A 32 -23.32 -77.50 7.50
N HIS A 33 -22.19 -78.20 7.63
CA HIS A 33 -22.16 -79.67 7.67
C HIS A 33 -22.85 -80.21 8.92
N ALA A 34 -22.55 -79.66 10.10
CA ALA A 34 -23.23 -80.04 11.34
C ALA A 34 -24.75 -79.84 11.22
N ARG A 35 -25.18 -78.71 10.65
CA ARG A 35 -26.60 -78.42 10.44
C ARG A 35 -27.25 -79.33 9.40
N ALA A 36 -26.53 -79.71 8.34
CA ALA A 36 -27.01 -80.64 7.32
C ALA A 36 -27.28 -82.05 7.87
N GLN A 37 -26.57 -82.47 8.93
CA GLN A 37 -26.81 -83.75 9.61
C GLN A 37 -28.09 -83.75 10.46
N GLU A 38 -28.50 -82.58 10.97
CA GLU A 38 -29.70 -82.43 11.82
C GLU A 38 -30.98 -82.14 11.01
N THR A 39 -30.86 -81.52 9.83
CA THR A 39 -32.00 -81.12 9.00
C THR A 39 -31.97 -81.79 7.62
N ASP A 40 -31.87 -81.00 6.55
CA ASP A 40 -31.81 -81.43 5.15
C ASP A 40 -30.55 -80.83 4.48
N PRO A 41 -29.82 -81.56 3.62
CA PRO A 41 -28.59 -81.09 3.02
C PRO A 41 -28.68 -79.72 2.33
N ALA A 42 -29.81 -79.42 1.66
CA ALA A 42 -29.97 -78.13 0.97
C ALA A 42 -29.95 -76.96 1.98
N THR A 43 -30.59 -77.14 3.13
CA THR A 43 -30.62 -76.12 4.19
C THR A 43 -29.25 -75.86 4.81
N GLY A 44 -28.42 -76.89 4.96
CA GLY A 44 -27.05 -76.75 5.47
C GLY A 44 -26.12 -76.00 4.49
N PHE A 45 -26.22 -76.28 3.19
CA PHE A 45 -25.45 -75.56 2.17
C PHE A 45 -25.85 -74.08 2.05
N VAL A 46 -27.16 -73.78 2.05
CA VAL A 46 -27.65 -72.39 2.02
C VAL A 46 -27.19 -71.63 3.26
N PHE A 47 -27.20 -72.27 4.43
CA PHE A 47 -26.70 -71.68 5.67
C PHE A 47 -25.20 -71.38 5.61
N ALA A 48 -24.36 -72.34 5.17
CA ALA A 48 -22.92 -72.12 5.01
C ALA A 48 -22.61 -71.01 3.99
N GLY A 49 -23.32 -70.99 2.86
CA GLY A 49 -23.17 -69.95 1.83
C GLY A 49 -23.52 -68.56 2.35
N THR A 50 -24.61 -68.45 3.12
CA THR A 50 -25.04 -67.19 3.71
C THR A 50 -24.08 -66.72 4.80
N LEU A 51 -23.65 -67.62 5.69
CA LEU A 51 -22.73 -67.30 6.79
C LEU A 51 -21.34 -66.89 6.26
N SER A 52 -20.82 -67.59 5.26
CA SER A 52 -19.54 -67.23 4.62
C SER A 52 -19.64 -65.90 3.87
N LEU A 53 -20.76 -65.62 3.19
CA LEU A 53 -20.98 -64.33 2.52
C LEU A 53 -20.96 -63.17 3.52
N PHE A 54 -21.76 -63.23 4.59
CA PHE A 54 -21.80 -62.19 5.61
C PHE A 54 -20.44 -62.05 6.31
N GLY A 55 -19.76 -63.16 6.61
CA GLY A 55 -18.44 -63.15 7.23
C GLY A 55 -17.38 -62.49 6.33
N LEU A 56 -17.34 -62.83 5.04
CA LEU A 56 -16.40 -62.25 4.08
C LEU A 56 -16.64 -60.76 3.86
N VAL A 57 -17.90 -60.33 3.78
CA VAL A 57 -18.25 -58.90 3.69
C VAL A 57 -17.79 -58.17 4.95
N GLY A 58 -18.09 -58.69 6.14
CA GLY A 58 -17.67 -58.09 7.41
C GLY A 58 -16.14 -57.98 7.55
N LEU A 59 -15.40 -59.03 7.19
CA LEU A 59 -13.94 -59.03 7.20
C LEU A 59 -13.37 -58.00 6.22
N THR A 60 -13.91 -57.94 5.01
CA THR A 60 -13.47 -56.98 3.98
C THR A 60 -13.71 -55.54 4.42
N THR A 61 -14.88 -55.24 5.00
CA THR A 61 -15.20 -53.92 5.55
C THR A 61 -14.28 -53.56 6.73
N ALA A 62 -14.00 -54.49 7.64
CA ALA A 62 -13.11 -54.25 8.77
C ALA A 62 -11.67 -53.96 8.32
N ILE A 63 -11.15 -54.74 7.36
CA ILE A 63 -9.81 -54.53 6.80
C ILE A 63 -9.74 -53.22 6.00
N TRP A 64 -10.79 -52.89 5.22
CA TRP A 64 -10.90 -51.61 4.53
C TRP A 64 -10.86 -50.43 5.51
N PHE A 65 -11.63 -50.49 6.60
CA PHE A 65 -11.64 -49.44 7.62
C PHE A 65 -10.25 -49.26 8.24
N LEU A 66 -9.57 -50.36 8.57
CA LEU A 66 -8.23 -50.31 9.16
C LEU A 66 -7.18 -49.77 8.17
N PHE A 67 -7.33 -50.06 6.88
CA PHE A 67 -6.50 -49.49 5.82
C PHE A 67 -6.77 -47.99 5.61
N ASP A 68 -8.03 -47.57 5.57
CA ASP A 68 -8.43 -46.17 5.37
C ASP A 68 -7.91 -45.27 6.50
N GLU A 69 -8.06 -45.71 7.74
CA GLU A 69 -7.66 -44.94 8.93
C GLU A 69 -6.13 -44.84 9.08
N ASN A 70 -5.40 -45.91 8.76
CA ASN A 70 -3.95 -45.96 8.99
C ASN A 70 -3.09 -45.62 7.77
N VAL A 71 -3.67 -45.57 6.55
CA VAL A 71 -2.93 -45.34 5.30
C VAL A 71 -3.55 -44.20 4.48
N ALA A 72 -4.82 -44.32 4.08
CA ALA A 72 -5.42 -43.39 3.11
C ALA A 72 -5.59 -41.96 3.67
N LYS A 73 -6.23 -41.81 4.84
CA LYS A 73 -6.44 -40.50 5.49
C LYS A 73 -5.11 -39.80 5.83
N PRO A 74 -4.09 -40.46 6.42
CA PRO A 74 -2.79 -39.85 6.66
C PRO A 74 -2.09 -39.34 5.39
N ILE A 75 -2.14 -40.10 4.27
CA ILE A 75 -1.55 -39.67 2.99
C ILE A 75 -2.25 -38.41 2.46
N GLN A 76 -3.58 -38.37 2.51
CA GLN A 76 -4.35 -37.21 2.06
C GLN A 76 -4.02 -35.97 2.90
N ARG A 77 -3.98 -36.10 4.23
CA ARG A 77 -3.61 -35.00 5.13
C ARG A 77 -2.21 -34.46 4.82
N LEU A 78 -1.22 -35.35 4.67
CA LEU A 78 0.15 -34.96 4.32
C LEU A 78 0.21 -34.23 2.97
N ALA A 79 -0.50 -34.73 1.96
CA ALA A 79 -0.56 -34.10 0.64
C ALA A 79 -1.20 -32.70 0.68
N THR A 80 -2.28 -32.54 1.44
CA THR A 80 -2.93 -31.24 1.64
C THR A 80 -2.01 -30.25 2.34
N SER A 81 -1.31 -30.66 3.40
CA SER A 81 -0.34 -29.81 4.12
C SER A 81 0.83 -29.39 3.22
N LEU A 82 1.33 -30.27 2.36
CA LEU A 82 2.40 -29.95 1.41
C LEU A 82 1.94 -28.96 0.34
N ARG A 83 0.73 -29.12 -0.22
CA ARG A 83 0.16 -28.16 -1.19
C ARG A 83 -0.09 -26.79 -0.56
N ALA A 84 -0.64 -26.77 0.66
CA ALA A 84 -0.88 -25.52 1.38
C ALA A 84 0.45 -24.76 1.62
N ARG A 85 1.53 -25.45 2.01
CA ARG A 85 2.84 -24.85 2.18
C ARG A 85 3.45 -24.33 0.87
N ALA A 86 3.29 -25.04 -0.24
CA ALA A 86 3.81 -24.62 -1.54
C ALA A 86 3.16 -23.34 -2.07
N HIS A 87 1.90 -23.05 -1.70
CA HIS A 87 1.15 -21.90 -2.21
C HIS A 87 0.97 -20.75 -1.21
N ALA A 88 0.86 -21.02 0.09
CA ALA A 88 0.51 -20.02 1.10
C ALA A 88 1.70 -19.53 1.96
N GLY A 89 2.90 -20.09 1.78
CA GLY A 89 4.13 -19.53 2.32
C GLY A 89 4.33 -19.52 3.85
N ALA A 90 3.44 -20.07 4.68
CA ALA A 90 3.68 -20.05 6.14
C ALA A 90 2.97 -21.13 6.99
N GLY A 91 3.68 -21.61 8.01
CA GLY A 91 3.18 -21.53 9.39
C GLY A 91 3.01 -22.81 10.20
N GLN A 92 2.27 -23.80 9.73
CA GLN A 92 1.88 -24.93 10.60
C GLN A 92 2.89 -26.08 10.54
N ASP A 93 3.47 -26.44 11.69
CA ASP A 93 4.26 -27.66 11.86
C ASP A 93 3.52 -28.86 11.26
N LEU A 94 4.24 -29.68 10.50
CA LEU A 94 3.68 -30.93 9.99
C LEU A 94 3.30 -31.79 11.20
N ASP A 95 2.02 -32.08 11.38
CA ASP A 95 1.58 -33.06 12.39
C ASP A 95 2.01 -34.47 11.95
N LEU A 96 3.26 -34.79 12.27
CA LEU A 96 3.91 -36.05 11.97
C LEU A 96 3.39 -37.19 12.86
N HIS A 97 2.56 -36.89 13.87
CA HIS A 97 2.06 -37.94 14.75
C HIS A 97 1.10 -38.88 14.01
N SER A 98 0.29 -38.33 13.10
CA SER A 98 -0.66 -39.07 12.25
C SER A 98 0.00 -39.82 11.08
N ALA A 99 1.15 -39.33 10.59
CA ALA A 99 1.89 -39.90 9.47
C ALA A 99 2.94 -40.96 9.88
N ARG A 100 3.04 -41.30 11.18
CA ARG A 100 4.02 -42.27 11.72
C ARG A 100 3.97 -43.63 11.02
N TYR A 101 2.83 -43.99 10.43
CA TYR A 101 2.66 -45.26 9.76
C TYR A 101 3.09 -45.27 8.28
N LEU A 102 3.47 -44.13 7.70
CA LEU A 102 3.82 -43.98 6.27
C LEU A 102 5.29 -44.26 5.94
N GLY A 103 6.11 -44.68 6.91
CA GLY A 103 7.52 -45.03 6.68
C GLY A 103 8.35 -43.81 6.25
N ASP A 104 9.17 -43.98 5.20
CA ASP A 104 10.13 -42.98 4.71
C ASP A 104 9.49 -41.74 4.07
N LEU A 105 8.19 -41.82 3.74
CA LEU A 105 7.44 -40.72 3.14
C LEU A 105 7.39 -39.49 4.06
N ALA A 106 7.22 -39.69 5.37
CA ALA A 106 7.13 -38.60 6.34
C ALA A 106 8.47 -37.88 6.56
N PRO A 107 9.61 -38.58 6.76
CA PRO A 107 10.94 -37.96 6.78
C PRO A 107 11.29 -37.23 5.48
N ALA A 108 10.99 -37.80 4.31
CA ALA A 108 11.26 -37.17 3.02
C ALA A 108 10.46 -35.87 2.82
N ALA A 109 9.16 -35.90 3.16
CA ALA A 109 8.31 -34.71 3.13
C ALA A 109 8.83 -33.60 4.07
N ARG A 110 9.33 -33.97 5.25
CA ARG A 110 9.96 -33.02 6.19
C ARG A 110 11.23 -32.39 5.62
N ALA A 111 12.11 -33.18 4.99
CA ALA A 111 13.36 -32.69 4.41
C ALA A 111 13.10 -31.67 3.29
N VAL A 112 12.15 -31.98 2.39
CA VAL A 112 11.75 -31.06 1.30
C VAL A 112 11.11 -29.79 1.87
N ALA A 113 10.22 -29.92 2.86
CA ALA A 113 9.57 -28.77 3.49
C ALA A 113 10.58 -27.84 4.20
N SER A 114 11.61 -28.40 4.85
CA SER A 114 12.68 -27.63 5.48
C SER A 114 13.52 -26.89 4.43
N ALA A 115 13.98 -27.60 3.39
CA ALA A 115 14.80 -27.01 2.34
C ALA A 115 14.10 -25.86 1.59
N LEU A 116 12.79 -26.00 1.34
CA LEU A 116 11.99 -24.95 0.71
C LEU A 116 11.86 -23.71 1.62
N SER A 117 11.67 -23.92 2.92
CA SER A 117 11.60 -22.84 3.91
C SER A 117 12.93 -22.10 4.04
N ASP A 118 14.04 -22.84 4.07
CA ASP A 118 15.39 -22.26 4.13
C ASP A 118 15.69 -21.43 2.87
N SER A 119 15.31 -21.95 1.70
CA SER A 119 15.47 -21.23 0.42
C SER A 119 14.63 -19.94 0.38
N ALA A 120 13.37 -19.99 0.82
CA ALA A 120 12.50 -18.82 0.88
C ALA A 120 13.06 -17.73 1.83
N MET A 121 13.55 -18.14 3.01
CA MET A 121 14.15 -17.22 3.98
C MET A 121 15.45 -16.60 3.47
N GLN A 122 16.31 -17.38 2.81
CA GLN A 122 17.52 -16.86 2.16
C GLN A 122 17.22 -15.90 1.01
N GLY A 123 16.15 -16.16 0.24
CA GLY A 123 15.67 -15.24 -0.80
C GLY A 123 15.20 -13.91 -0.22
N ALA A 124 14.40 -13.94 0.84
CA ALA A 124 13.95 -12.74 1.54
C ALA A 124 15.12 -11.93 2.15
N GLN A 125 16.10 -12.60 2.77
CA GLN A 125 17.29 -11.94 3.32
C GLN A 125 18.16 -11.31 2.23
N ARG A 126 18.38 -12.00 1.10
CA ARG A 126 19.13 -11.43 -0.03
C ARG A 126 18.44 -10.20 -0.60
N LEU A 127 17.12 -10.26 -0.81
CA LEU A 127 16.34 -9.13 -1.28
C LEU A 127 16.46 -7.94 -0.32
N ALA A 128 16.27 -8.17 0.98
CA ALA A 128 16.42 -7.11 1.99
C ALA A 128 17.82 -6.47 1.99
N SER A 129 18.88 -7.28 1.86
CA SER A 129 20.26 -6.77 1.83
C SER A 129 20.59 -5.97 0.56
N GLU A 130 20.08 -6.39 -0.60
CA GLU A 130 20.26 -5.66 -1.87
C GLU A 130 19.45 -4.35 -1.87
N THR A 131 18.21 -4.38 -1.36
CA THR A 131 17.41 -3.15 -1.19
C THR A 131 18.12 -2.16 -0.28
N ALA A 132 18.63 -2.60 0.88
CA ALA A 132 19.37 -1.75 1.81
C ALA A 132 20.65 -1.17 1.16
N ARG A 133 21.36 -1.97 0.35
CA ARG A 133 22.54 -1.51 -0.38
C ARG A 133 22.18 -0.46 -1.43
N ILE A 134 21.13 -0.68 -2.22
CA ILE A 134 20.65 0.29 -3.22
C ILE A 134 20.23 1.59 -2.54
N GLU A 135 19.53 1.53 -1.41
CA GLU A 135 19.16 2.72 -0.64
C GLU A 135 20.39 3.47 -0.11
N ALA A 136 21.40 2.77 0.39
CA ALA A 136 22.65 3.37 0.85
C ALA A 136 23.46 4.02 -0.30
N GLU A 137 23.54 3.35 -1.45
CA GLU A 137 24.19 3.88 -2.66
C GLU A 137 23.45 5.13 -3.17
N LYS A 138 22.11 5.08 -3.21
CA LYS A 138 21.25 6.22 -3.53
C LYS A 138 21.50 7.39 -2.56
N ALA A 139 21.50 7.12 -1.25
CA ALA A 139 21.77 8.14 -0.23
C ALA A 139 23.17 8.76 -0.41
N ARG A 140 24.18 7.96 -0.73
CA ARG A 140 25.54 8.45 -1.01
C ARG A 140 25.61 9.33 -2.26
N LEU A 141 24.95 8.94 -3.34
CA LEU A 141 24.88 9.75 -4.56
C LEU A 141 24.12 11.06 -4.30
N THR A 142 23.02 11.02 -3.54
CA THR A 142 22.30 12.22 -3.11
C THR A 142 23.18 13.15 -2.26
N ALA A 143 24.00 12.60 -1.35
CA ALA A 143 24.95 13.37 -0.53
C ALA A 143 26.08 14.02 -1.35
N LEU A 144 26.58 13.35 -2.40
CA LEU A 144 27.59 13.92 -3.29
C LEU A 144 27.02 15.01 -4.20
N LEU A 145 25.81 14.83 -4.73
CA LEU A 145 25.12 15.86 -5.54
C LEU A 145 24.77 17.11 -4.71
N THR A 146 24.58 16.91 -3.42
CA THR A 146 24.28 17.93 -2.41
C THR A 146 25.42 18.90 -2.13
N GLU A 147 26.68 18.52 -2.38
CA GLU A 147 27.88 19.35 -2.12
C GLU A 147 28.20 20.33 -3.27
N ILE A 148 27.55 20.21 -4.42
CA ILE A 148 27.73 21.14 -5.55
C ILE A 148 26.72 22.29 -5.35
N PRO A 149 27.14 23.54 -5.09
CA PRO A 149 26.25 24.68 -4.80
C PRO A 149 25.62 25.25 -6.09
N VAL A 150 24.94 24.39 -6.84
CA VAL A 150 24.28 24.72 -8.09
C VAL A 150 22.86 24.16 -8.05
N ALA A 151 21.89 25.04 -7.87
CA ALA A 151 20.47 24.69 -7.89
C ALA A 151 20.08 24.15 -9.27
N THR A 152 19.74 22.87 -9.35
CA THR A 152 19.46 22.18 -10.61
C THR A 152 17.99 21.82 -10.71
N LEU A 153 17.38 22.18 -11.83
CA LEU A 153 16.00 21.80 -12.16
C LEU A 153 15.87 21.39 -13.62
N LEU A 154 14.98 20.44 -13.87
CA LEU A 154 14.63 19.96 -15.21
C LEU A 154 13.19 20.34 -15.50
N ALA A 155 12.95 20.93 -16.67
CA ALA A 155 11.62 21.22 -17.15
C ALA A 155 11.31 20.49 -18.46
N ASP A 156 10.05 20.11 -18.64
CA ASP A 156 9.55 19.52 -19.89
C ASP A 156 9.47 20.55 -21.03
N ALA A 157 9.03 20.13 -22.21
CA ALA A 157 8.85 21.00 -23.37
C ALA A 157 7.79 22.10 -23.17
N GLN A 158 6.93 21.99 -22.17
CA GLN A 158 5.94 23.00 -21.80
C GLN A 158 6.49 23.96 -20.74
N GLY A 159 7.60 23.64 -20.09
CA GLY A 159 8.21 24.43 -19.02
C GLY A 159 7.69 24.06 -17.63
N ARG A 160 7.15 22.85 -17.46
CA ARG A 160 6.75 22.31 -16.16
C ARG A 160 7.91 21.57 -15.51
N ILE A 161 8.03 21.70 -14.19
CA ILE A 161 9.11 21.09 -13.41
C ILE A 161 8.91 19.57 -13.34
N VAL A 162 9.92 18.83 -13.80
CA VAL A 162 9.99 17.36 -13.81
C VAL A 162 10.95 16.85 -12.74
N LEU A 163 11.97 17.64 -12.42
CA LEU A 163 12.95 17.36 -11.38
C LEU A 163 13.46 18.68 -10.79
N TYR A 164 13.72 18.67 -9.49
CA TYR A 164 14.47 19.71 -8.80
C TYR A 164 15.26 19.08 -7.64
N ASP A 165 16.46 19.58 -7.39
CA ASP A 165 17.22 19.23 -6.20
C ASP A 165 16.85 20.12 -4.99
N GLY A 166 17.44 19.84 -3.82
CA GLY A 166 17.15 20.61 -2.60
C GLY A 166 17.50 22.10 -2.73
N GLN A 167 18.54 22.46 -3.48
CA GLN A 167 18.93 23.86 -3.65
C GLN A 167 17.97 24.61 -4.57
N ALA A 168 17.51 23.96 -5.64
CA ALA A 168 16.43 24.46 -6.47
C ALA A 168 15.13 24.60 -5.66
N ALA A 169 14.82 23.66 -4.77
CA ALA A 169 13.65 23.76 -3.89
C ALA A 169 13.69 25.04 -3.04
N GLU A 170 14.86 25.40 -2.49
CA GLU A 170 15.03 26.63 -1.70
C GLU A 170 14.87 27.90 -2.54
N VAL A 171 15.47 27.94 -3.74
CA VAL A 171 15.29 29.07 -4.68
C VAL A 171 13.81 29.24 -5.03
N LEU A 172 13.12 28.15 -5.34
CA LEU A 172 11.69 28.16 -5.63
C LEU A 172 10.87 28.60 -4.40
N ALA A 173 11.22 28.12 -3.20
CA ALA A 173 10.55 28.43 -1.94
C ALA A 173 10.53 29.92 -1.58
N GLN A 174 11.49 30.71 -2.09
CA GLN A 174 11.48 32.17 -1.93
C GLN A 174 10.35 32.84 -2.71
N GLN A 175 9.90 32.22 -3.80
CA GLN A 175 8.86 32.73 -4.70
C GLN A 175 7.50 32.05 -4.47
N GLY A 176 7.50 30.77 -4.09
CA GLY A 176 6.29 30.00 -3.83
C GLY A 176 6.60 28.56 -3.44
N VAL A 177 5.59 27.76 -3.11
CA VAL A 177 5.82 26.37 -2.65
C VAL A 177 6.37 25.51 -3.80
N PRO A 178 7.57 24.90 -3.69
CA PRO A 178 8.15 24.06 -4.74
C PRO A 178 7.32 22.79 -4.93
N ARG A 179 7.06 22.44 -6.20
CA ARG A 179 6.27 21.24 -6.51
C ARG A 179 6.50 20.73 -7.94
N LEU A 180 6.48 19.41 -8.11
CA LEU A 180 6.50 18.74 -9.40
C LEU A 180 5.25 19.08 -10.20
N GLY A 181 5.43 19.22 -11.52
CA GLY A 181 4.39 19.59 -12.46
C GLY A 181 4.00 21.08 -12.47
N ALA A 182 4.50 21.91 -11.54
CA ALA A 182 4.29 23.35 -11.60
C ALA A 182 5.00 23.98 -12.79
N ALA A 183 4.40 25.02 -13.36
CA ALA A 183 5.03 25.76 -14.45
C ALA A 183 6.12 26.67 -13.89
N LEU A 184 7.27 26.77 -14.58
CA LEU A 184 8.36 27.67 -14.19
C LEU A 184 7.92 29.14 -14.13
N SER A 185 6.91 29.51 -14.92
CA SER A 185 6.30 30.85 -14.89
C SER A 185 5.56 31.18 -13.60
N GLU A 186 5.34 30.20 -12.72
CA GLU A 186 4.82 30.43 -11.37
C GLU A 186 5.90 30.88 -10.38
N TYR A 187 7.18 30.79 -10.73
CA TYR A 187 8.29 31.19 -9.86
C TYR A 187 9.12 32.31 -10.47
N PHE A 188 9.19 32.36 -11.80
CA PHE A 188 9.97 33.35 -12.54
C PHE A 188 9.11 34.11 -13.55
N ASP A 189 9.56 35.31 -13.93
CA ASP A 189 8.92 36.15 -14.94
C ASP A 189 8.77 35.40 -16.28
N ALA A 190 7.53 35.34 -16.78
CA ALA A 190 7.20 34.60 -17.99
C ALA A 190 7.85 35.17 -19.26
N GLY A 191 8.08 36.48 -19.32
CA GLY A 191 8.74 37.16 -20.43
C GLY A 191 10.23 36.83 -20.49
N ASP A 192 10.90 36.85 -19.34
CA ASP A 192 12.31 36.48 -19.19
C ASP A 192 12.51 35.00 -19.58
N LEU A 193 11.63 34.11 -19.09
CA LEU A 193 11.62 32.68 -19.43
C LEU A 193 11.43 32.43 -20.94
N SER A 194 10.42 33.07 -21.54
CA SER A 194 10.12 32.93 -22.97
C SER A 194 11.30 33.40 -23.83
N SER A 195 11.89 34.54 -23.48
CA SER A 195 13.07 35.10 -24.16
C SER A 195 14.29 34.17 -24.04
N ALA A 196 14.52 33.59 -22.87
CA ALA A 196 15.60 32.64 -22.64
C ALA A 196 15.39 31.34 -23.46
N ARG A 197 14.17 30.79 -23.47
CA ARG A 197 13.81 29.60 -24.25
C ARG A 197 13.90 29.82 -25.76
N GLN A 198 13.49 30.99 -26.26
CA GLN A 198 13.60 31.32 -27.69
C GLN A 198 15.07 31.38 -28.13
N ARG A 199 15.95 31.96 -27.28
CA ARG A 199 17.40 31.96 -27.53
C ARG A 199 18.00 30.56 -27.49
N LEU A 200 17.55 29.71 -26.56
CA LEU A 200 17.94 28.30 -26.46
C LEU A 200 17.57 27.53 -27.73
N ALA A 201 16.32 27.65 -28.18
CA ALA A 201 15.82 27.01 -29.40
C ALA A 201 16.56 27.48 -30.66
N LYS A 202 16.91 28.77 -30.75
CA LYS A 202 17.66 29.33 -31.88
C LYS A 202 19.11 28.86 -31.94
N LYS A 203 19.79 28.74 -30.79
CA LYS A 203 21.21 28.35 -30.72
C LYS A 203 21.43 26.83 -30.70
N GLY A 204 20.49 26.06 -30.16
CA GLY A 204 20.62 24.61 -29.97
C GLY A 204 21.75 24.20 -29.02
N LYS A 205 22.26 25.13 -28.22
CA LYS A 205 23.39 24.96 -27.27
C LYS A 205 23.09 25.73 -25.99
N GLU A 206 23.93 25.58 -24.98
CA GLU A 206 23.80 26.27 -23.68
C GLU A 206 23.64 27.80 -23.84
N VAL A 207 22.72 28.38 -23.05
CA VAL A 207 22.44 29.81 -23.01
C VAL A 207 22.40 30.31 -21.57
N SER A 208 23.15 31.36 -21.27
CA SER A 208 23.00 32.10 -20.02
C SER A 208 21.91 33.16 -20.12
N ALA A 209 21.15 33.34 -19.05
CA ALA A 209 20.11 34.35 -18.93
C ALA A 209 19.98 34.82 -17.48
N ILE A 210 19.35 35.97 -17.29
CA ILE A 210 18.92 36.47 -15.98
C ILE A 210 17.40 36.34 -15.96
N LEU A 211 16.86 35.69 -14.93
CA LEU A 211 15.42 35.62 -14.70
C LEU A 211 15.06 36.46 -13.48
N ARG A 212 14.01 37.28 -13.57
CA ARG A 212 13.39 37.89 -12.39
C ARG A 212 12.48 36.89 -11.69
N GLY A 213 12.48 36.89 -10.36
CA GLY A 213 11.45 36.21 -9.56
C GLY A 213 10.07 36.80 -9.82
N GLN A 214 9.02 36.02 -9.56
CA GLN A 214 7.64 36.48 -9.76
C GLN A 214 7.29 37.69 -8.88
N ASP A 215 7.94 37.82 -7.71
CA ASP A 215 7.79 38.99 -6.83
C ASP A 215 8.51 40.25 -7.35
N GLY A 216 9.35 40.12 -8.38
CA GLY A 216 10.16 41.18 -8.96
C GLY A 216 11.27 41.72 -8.06
N ARG A 217 11.50 41.12 -6.89
CA ARG A 217 12.47 41.61 -5.89
C ARG A 217 13.86 41.04 -6.11
N GLN A 218 13.94 39.83 -6.66
CA GLN A 218 15.19 39.11 -6.86
C GLN A 218 15.40 38.77 -8.34
N THR A 219 16.67 38.65 -8.72
CA THR A 219 17.11 38.19 -10.02
C THR A 219 18.04 37.00 -9.86
N TYR A 220 17.90 36.03 -10.75
CA TYR A 220 18.62 34.76 -10.71
C TYR A 220 19.43 34.61 -12.00
N ASP A 221 20.74 34.44 -11.85
CA ASP A 221 21.63 34.08 -12.96
C ASP A 221 21.45 32.59 -13.27
N ILE A 222 21.08 32.29 -14.51
CA ILE A 222 20.78 30.93 -14.93
C ILE A 222 21.57 30.51 -16.17
N ARG A 223 21.80 29.20 -16.27
CA ARG A 223 22.27 28.52 -17.47
C ARG A 223 21.23 27.50 -17.91
N LEU A 224 20.79 27.60 -19.16
CA LEU A 224 19.84 26.68 -19.78
C LEU A 224 20.57 25.79 -20.78
N ARG A 225 20.35 24.48 -20.70
CA ARG A 225 20.87 23.50 -21.64
C ARG A 225 19.72 22.70 -22.24
N PRO A 226 19.63 22.57 -23.58
CA PRO A 226 18.61 21.74 -24.20
C PRO A 226 18.94 20.25 -23.97
N LEU A 227 17.90 19.45 -23.77
CA LEU A 227 17.96 17.99 -23.72
C LEU A 227 17.10 17.40 -24.84
N ASP A 228 17.27 16.11 -25.09
CA ASP A 228 16.46 15.38 -26.07
C ASP A 228 14.97 15.43 -25.68
N GLY A 229 14.08 15.42 -26.68
CA GLY A 229 12.62 15.49 -26.46
C GLY A 229 12.09 16.88 -26.09
N GLY A 230 12.90 17.94 -26.20
CA GLY A 230 12.48 19.33 -25.95
C GLY A 230 12.52 19.74 -24.48
N ALA A 231 13.01 18.86 -23.59
CA ALA A 231 13.24 19.18 -22.19
C ALA A 231 14.41 20.18 -22.05
N THR A 232 14.42 20.92 -20.94
CA THR A 232 15.43 21.93 -20.64
C THR A 232 15.97 21.73 -19.24
N LEU A 233 17.29 21.52 -19.13
CA LEU A 233 18.01 21.59 -17.87
C LEU A 233 18.30 23.05 -17.55
N MET A 234 17.86 23.51 -16.39
CA MET A 234 18.16 24.83 -15.85
C MET A 234 19.04 24.67 -14.62
N VAL A 235 20.12 25.43 -14.62
CA VAL A 235 21.08 25.54 -13.54
C VAL A 235 21.03 26.98 -13.06
N ILE A 236 20.71 27.19 -11.80
CA ILE A 236 20.67 28.50 -11.15
C ILE A 236 21.93 28.66 -10.32
N ASP A 237 22.64 29.78 -10.53
CA ASP A 237 23.74 30.15 -9.67
C ASP A 237 23.17 30.65 -8.33
N ALA A 238 23.27 29.80 -7.30
CA ALA A 238 22.64 30.01 -6.00
C ALA A 238 23.61 30.67 -4.99
N ALA A 239 24.71 31.28 -5.43
CA ALA A 239 25.76 31.83 -4.55
C ALA A 239 25.28 32.86 -3.51
N HIS A 240 24.05 33.37 -3.62
CA HIS A 240 23.45 34.36 -2.71
C HIS A 240 22.33 33.80 -1.81
N VAL A 241 22.07 32.49 -1.83
CA VAL A 241 21.06 31.87 -0.96
C VAL A 241 21.71 31.54 0.39
N GLU A 242 21.28 32.19 1.47
CA GLU A 242 21.67 31.79 2.83
C GLU A 242 21.02 30.44 3.16
N MET A 243 21.85 29.40 3.26
CA MET A 243 21.40 28.02 3.48
C MET A 243 21.66 27.56 4.91
N ALA A 244 20.70 26.84 5.51
CA ALA A 244 20.93 26.11 6.75
C ALA A 244 21.83 24.88 6.47
N PRO A 245 22.93 24.67 7.22
CA PRO A 245 23.89 23.59 6.95
C PRO A 245 23.26 22.18 6.91
N ASP A 246 22.24 21.95 7.75
CA ASP A 246 21.69 20.62 8.06
C ASP A 246 20.36 20.31 7.35
N ALA A 247 19.90 21.14 6.41
CA ALA A 247 18.67 20.87 5.68
C ALA A 247 18.79 19.57 4.84
N ALA A 248 17.80 18.69 4.93
CA ALA A 248 17.73 17.50 4.09
C ALA A 248 17.58 17.95 2.62
N ARG A 249 18.44 17.45 1.74
CA ARG A 249 18.51 17.85 0.31
C ARG A 249 18.11 16.68 -0.60
N PRO A 250 16.86 16.18 -0.55
CA PRO A 250 16.44 15.12 -1.43
C PRO A 250 16.32 15.63 -2.88
N LEU A 251 16.75 14.80 -3.82
CA LEU A 251 16.43 15.00 -5.24
C LEU A 251 14.97 14.58 -5.47
N VAL A 252 14.13 15.50 -5.94
CA VAL A 252 12.71 15.26 -6.21
C VAL A 252 12.50 15.17 -7.71
N PHE A 253 11.90 14.08 -8.20
CA PHE A 253 11.71 13.87 -9.63
C PHE A 253 10.55 12.93 -9.95
N ASP A 254 9.94 13.13 -11.12
CA ASP A 254 9.07 12.16 -11.77
C ASP A 254 9.20 12.30 -13.29
N PHE A 255 10.02 11.44 -13.90
CA PHE A 255 10.28 11.46 -15.34
C PHE A 255 9.07 11.07 -16.19
N ASP A 256 8.06 10.40 -15.63
CA ASP A 256 6.85 10.05 -16.36
C ASP A 256 6.02 11.29 -16.69
N LEU A 257 6.30 12.45 -16.06
CA LEU A 257 5.75 13.75 -16.45
C LEU A 257 6.23 14.22 -17.84
N MET A 258 7.37 13.70 -18.33
CA MET A 258 7.87 14.08 -19.65
C MET A 258 6.93 13.58 -20.75
N GLY A 259 6.36 14.52 -21.52
CA GLY A 259 5.50 14.19 -22.66
C GLY A 259 4.04 13.88 -22.29
N GLN A 260 3.63 14.02 -21.03
CA GLN A 260 2.23 13.90 -20.66
C GLN A 260 1.42 15.12 -21.14
N SER A 261 0.40 14.86 -21.95
CA SER A 261 -0.70 15.80 -22.16
C SER A 261 -1.58 15.80 -20.93
N VAL A 262 -1.71 16.96 -20.26
CA VAL A 262 -2.70 17.10 -19.18
C VAL A 262 -4.06 17.28 -19.84
N PRO A 263 -5.05 16.42 -19.55
CA PRO A 263 -6.41 16.59 -20.06
C PRO A 263 -6.96 17.97 -19.70
N GLU A 264 -7.73 18.59 -20.60
CA GLU A 264 -8.30 19.93 -20.35
C GLU A 264 -9.28 19.93 -19.17
N ALA A 265 -9.96 18.80 -18.92
CA ALA A 265 -10.88 18.60 -17.82
C ALA A 265 -10.33 17.56 -16.81
N VAL A 266 -10.32 17.93 -15.52
CA VAL A 266 -9.86 17.04 -14.44
C VAL A 266 -10.69 15.76 -14.35
N GLU A 267 -11.98 15.82 -14.71
CA GLU A 267 -12.93 14.71 -14.70
C GLU A 267 -12.57 13.59 -15.70
N GLU A 268 -11.91 13.94 -16.81
CA GLU A 268 -11.48 12.98 -17.83
C GLU A 268 -10.12 12.36 -17.51
N THR A 269 -9.42 12.91 -16.50
CA THR A 269 -8.07 12.47 -16.16
C THR A 269 -8.10 11.06 -15.55
N PRO A 270 -7.29 10.12 -16.06
CA PRO A 270 -7.14 8.80 -15.45
C PRO A 270 -6.71 8.92 -13.98
N LEU A 271 -7.26 8.08 -13.11
CA LEU A 271 -6.97 8.12 -11.67
C LEU A 271 -5.47 8.06 -11.37
N ARG A 272 -4.74 7.21 -12.10
CA ARG A 272 -3.28 7.08 -11.97
C ARG A 272 -2.46 8.30 -12.40
N GLN A 273 -3.03 9.23 -13.16
CA GLN A 273 -2.37 10.44 -13.66
C GLN A 273 -2.75 11.70 -12.86
N LEU A 274 -3.72 11.59 -11.94
CA LEU A 274 -4.11 12.70 -11.09
C LEU A 274 -2.99 13.05 -10.13
N VAL A 275 -2.85 14.37 -9.89
CA VAL A 275 -2.10 14.90 -8.77
C VAL A 275 -3.06 15.04 -7.60
N PHE A 276 -2.71 14.46 -6.45
CA PHE A 276 -3.47 14.61 -5.22
C PHE A 276 -2.67 15.38 -4.18
N THR A 277 -3.33 16.28 -3.47
CA THR A 277 -2.84 16.82 -2.21
C THR A 277 -3.67 16.22 -1.10
N VAL A 278 -3.07 15.30 -0.35
CA VAL A 278 -3.71 14.64 0.78
C VAL A 278 -3.33 15.39 2.04
N PHE A 279 -4.31 15.80 2.83
CA PHE A 279 -4.06 16.58 4.03
C PHE A 279 -4.98 16.17 5.17
N ASP A 280 -4.56 16.56 6.37
CA ASP A 280 -5.28 16.37 7.63
C ASP A 280 -5.02 17.60 8.53
N THR A 281 -5.94 17.85 9.46
CA THR A 281 -5.81 18.94 10.44
C THR A 281 -6.05 18.48 11.87
N GLU A 282 -5.17 18.92 12.76
CA GLU A 282 -5.44 18.84 14.20
C GLU A 282 -6.07 20.13 14.68
N THR A 283 -6.98 20.03 15.64
CA THR A 283 -7.83 21.16 16.04
C THR A 283 -7.98 21.25 17.55
N THR A 284 -8.33 22.44 18.02
CA THR A 284 -8.68 22.68 19.43
C THR A 284 -9.98 21.99 19.86
N GLY A 285 -10.77 21.46 18.92
CA GLY A 285 -12.02 20.75 19.18
C GLY A 285 -12.79 20.44 17.89
N LEU A 286 -13.92 19.74 18.02
CA LEU A 286 -14.64 19.15 16.88
C LEU A 286 -15.66 20.07 16.20
N LEU A 287 -15.73 21.37 16.56
CA LEU A 287 -16.74 22.27 16.03
C LEU A 287 -16.13 23.36 15.13
N PRO A 288 -16.17 23.22 13.78
CA PRO A 288 -15.57 24.20 12.86
C PRO A 288 -16.09 25.63 12.96
N HIS A 289 -17.17 25.89 13.67
CA HIS A 289 -17.71 27.24 13.90
C HIS A 289 -17.24 27.87 15.23
N LYS A 290 -16.57 27.10 16.10
CA LYS A 290 -16.08 27.54 17.42
C LYS A 290 -14.59 27.30 17.59
N ASP A 291 -14.10 26.16 17.13
CA ASP A 291 -12.72 25.71 17.32
C ASP A 291 -11.81 26.19 16.21
N GLU A 292 -10.50 26.09 16.43
CA GLU A 292 -9.41 26.51 15.53
C GLU A 292 -8.42 25.37 15.28
N ILE A 293 -7.73 25.45 14.12
CA ILE A 293 -6.67 24.53 13.70
C ILE A 293 -5.38 24.80 14.49
N VAL A 294 -4.69 23.73 14.91
CA VAL A 294 -3.40 23.77 15.61
C VAL A 294 -2.26 23.10 14.84
N GLN A 295 -2.57 22.26 13.86
CA GLN A 295 -1.58 21.67 12.97
C GLN A 295 -2.20 21.37 11.60
N ILE A 296 -1.40 21.51 10.54
CA ILE A 296 -1.72 21.09 9.18
C ILE A 296 -0.64 20.11 8.73
N GLY A 297 -1.07 18.92 8.34
CA GLY A 297 -0.25 17.89 7.70
C GLY A 297 -0.68 17.73 6.26
N ALA A 298 0.24 17.76 5.30
CA ALA A 298 -0.09 17.48 3.91
C ALA A 298 1.05 16.79 3.16
N VAL A 299 0.69 15.95 2.20
CA VAL A 299 1.60 15.24 1.30
C VAL A 299 1.05 15.28 -0.12
N ARG A 300 1.94 15.19 -1.11
CA ARG A 300 1.54 15.12 -2.52
C ARG A 300 1.74 13.75 -3.12
N ILE A 301 0.78 13.34 -3.95
CA ILE A 301 0.87 12.17 -4.82
C ILE A 301 0.91 12.65 -6.26
N VAL A 302 1.89 12.18 -7.02
CA VAL A 302 2.02 12.41 -8.47
C VAL A 302 2.23 11.05 -9.13
N ASN A 303 1.50 10.76 -10.21
CA ASN A 303 1.57 9.48 -10.94
C ASN A 303 1.46 8.25 -10.02
N SER A 304 0.47 8.26 -9.09
CA SER A 304 0.27 7.19 -8.09
C SER A 304 1.49 6.91 -7.19
N ARG A 305 2.35 7.91 -6.95
CA ARG A 305 3.48 7.83 -6.02
C ARG A 305 3.49 9.02 -5.09
N LEU A 306 3.74 8.77 -3.80
CA LEU A 306 4.08 9.84 -2.86
C LEU A 306 5.34 10.55 -3.34
N VAL A 307 5.31 11.88 -3.38
CA VAL A 307 6.47 12.70 -3.77
C VAL A 307 7.29 13.03 -2.53
N PRO A 308 8.51 12.48 -2.39
CA PRO A 308 9.36 12.80 -1.24
C PRO A 308 9.68 14.29 -1.19
N GLY A 309 9.67 14.90 0.00
CA GLY A 309 10.01 16.32 0.20
C GLY A 309 8.85 17.29 -0.07
N GLU A 310 7.84 16.91 -0.87
CA GLU A 310 6.61 17.69 -1.03
C GLU A 310 5.65 17.40 0.12
N THR A 311 5.94 18.03 1.25
CA THR A 311 5.21 17.85 2.51
C THR A 311 5.00 19.19 3.22
N ILE A 312 3.89 19.30 3.95
CA ILE A 312 3.65 20.36 4.92
C ILE A 312 3.46 19.70 6.27
N ASP A 313 4.35 19.96 7.22
CA ASP A 313 4.16 19.69 8.64
C ASP A 313 4.22 21.03 9.38
N GLN A 314 3.07 21.65 9.60
CA GLN A 314 2.99 23.02 10.09
C GLN A 314 2.14 23.10 11.34
N LEU A 315 2.77 23.37 12.48
CA LEU A 315 2.07 23.88 13.66
C LEU A 315 1.50 25.26 13.38
N VAL A 316 0.29 25.52 13.87
CA VAL A 316 -0.48 26.74 13.66
C VAL A 316 -0.81 27.34 15.01
N ASP A 317 -0.58 28.65 15.17
CA ASP A 317 -1.06 29.37 16.35
C ASP A 317 -2.58 29.57 16.22
N PRO A 318 -3.40 28.92 17.07
CA PRO A 318 -4.86 29.04 17.00
C PRO A 318 -5.36 30.38 17.55
N GLY A 319 -4.51 31.22 18.14
CA GLY A 319 -4.88 32.48 18.79
C GLY A 319 -5.75 32.30 20.03
N ARG A 320 -5.80 31.09 20.60
CA ARG A 320 -6.59 30.72 21.78
C ARG A 320 -5.94 29.55 22.55
N PRO A 321 -6.25 29.37 23.84
CA PRO A 321 -5.76 28.20 24.58
C PRO A 321 -6.25 26.88 23.98
N ILE A 322 -5.37 25.90 23.90
CA ILE A 322 -5.68 24.53 23.45
C ILE A 322 -6.27 23.75 24.63
N PRO A 323 -7.49 23.16 24.51
CA PRO A 323 -8.06 22.36 25.57
C PRO A 323 -7.19 21.12 25.91
N PRO A 324 -7.01 20.77 27.20
CA PRO A 324 -6.21 19.62 27.59
C PRO A 324 -6.67 18.28 26.99
N ALA A 325 -7.98 18.15 26.72
CA ALA A 325 -8.55 16.97 26.07
C ALA A 325 -8.03 16.80 24.62
N SER A 326 -7.88 17.89 23.88
CA SER A 326 -7.36 17.89 22.50
C SER A 326 -5.86 17.59 22.51
N THR A 327 -5.10 18.26 23.39
CA THR A 327 -3.66 17.97 23.60
C THR A 327 -3.40 16.52 24.01
N ALA A 328 -4.30 15.89 24.77
CA ALA A 328 -4.17 14.48 25.14
C ALA A 328 -4.29 13.52 23.94
N VAL A 329 -4.96 13.94 22.86
CA VAL A 329 -5.10 13.18 21.62
C VAL A 329 -3.94 13.45 20.68
N HIS A 330 -3.73 14.70 20.29
CA HIS A 330 -2.81 15.06 19.21
C HIS A 330 -1.44 15.57 19.68
N HIS A 331 -1.22 15.62 21.00
CA HIS A 331 0.06 15.99 21.64
C HIS A 331 0.60 17.40 21.33
N VAL A 332 -0.21 18.29 20.75
CA VAL A 332 0.15 19.69 20.50
C VAL A 332 -0.23 20.53 21.72
N SER A 333 0.73 21.28 22.24
CA SER A 333 0.58 22.17 23.41
C SER A 333 0.67 23.64 23.02
N ASP A 334 0.15 24.54 23.88
CA ASP A 334 0.24 25.99 23.69
C ASP A 334 1.69 26.46 23.50
N ALA A 335 2.64 25.84 24.20
CA ALA A 335 4.06 26.16 24.09
C ALA A 335 4.66 25.83 22.71
N MET A 336 4.15 24.79 22.04
CA MET A 336 4.64 24.39 20.71
C MET A 336 4.14 25.31 19.60
N VAL A 337 2.93 25.85 19.75
CA VAL A 337 2.29 26.72 18.76
C VAL A 337 2.64 28.20 18.96
N ALA A 338 3.21 28.57 20.11
CA ALA A 338 3.63 29.94 20.39
C ALA A 338 4.61 30.47 19.33
N GLY A 339 4.25 31.58 18.69
CA GLY A 339 5.07 32.22 17.65
C GLY A 339 5.07 31.48 16.31
N LYS A 340 4.25 30.44 16.14
CA LYS A 340 4.02 29.79 14.85
C LYS A 340 3.10 30.65 13.97
N PRO A 341 3.06 30.42 12.66
CA PRO A 341 2.15 31.13 11.76
C PRO A 341 0.68 30.95 12.18
N ASP A 342 -0.12 31.99 11.95
CA ASP A 342 -1.57 31.88 12.12
C ASP A 342 -2.21 31.06 10.99
N ILE A 343 -3.50 30.76 11.14
CA ILE A 343 -4.25 30.02 10.12
C ILE A 343 -4.29 30.72 8.76
N VAL A 344 -4.21 32.05 8.70
CA VAL A 344 -4.22 32.78 7.43
C VAL A 344 -2.95 32.48 6.63
N ALA A 345 -1.79 32.55 7.27
CA ALA A 345 -0.51 32.23 6.65
C ALA A 345 -0.40 30.73 6.31
N ALA A 346 -0.73 29.86 7.28
CA ALA A 346 -0.64 28.41 7.10
C ALA A 346 -1.60 27.89 6.01
N GLY A 347 -2.84 28.37 5.98
CA GLY A 347 -3.81 27.97 4.97
C GLY A 347 -3.53 28.53 3.58
N ARG A 348 -2.92 29.72 3.45
CA ARG A 348 -2.41 30.20 2.15
C ARG A 348 -1.32 29.28 1.62
N LYS A 349 -0.38 28.87 2.47
CA LYS A 349 0.67 27.91 2.11
C LYS A 349 0.08 26.57 1.65
N LEU A 350 -0.91 26.04 2.37
CA LEU A 350 -1.61 24.82 1.96
C LEU A 350 -2.35 24.99 0.62
N HIS A 351 -3.03 26.12 0.42
CA HIS A 351 -3.74 26.42 -0.83
C HIS A 351 -2.77 26.45 -2.02
N ASP A 352 -1.63 27.13 -1.87
CA ASP A 352 -0.61 27.21 -2.92
C ASP A 352 0.08 25.86 -3.17
N PHE A 353 0.22 25.02 -2.13
CA PHE A 353 0.71 23.65 -2.26
C PHE A 353 -0.28 22.73 -3.01
N ALA A 354 -1.58 22.93 -2.80
CA ALA A 354 -2.66 22.16 -3.41
C ALA A 354 -3.01 22.57 -4.85
N ARG A 355 -2.44 23.66 -5.36
CA ARG A 355 -2.76 24.18 -6.70
C ARG A 355 -2.55 23.11 -7.79
N GLY A 356 -3.55 22.96 -8.65
CA GLY A 356 -3.53 21.99 -9.75
C GLY A 356 -3.68 20.53 -9.32
N SER A 357 -4.13 20.29 -8.08
CA SER A 357 -4.36 18.94 -7.54
C SER A 357 -5.81 18.75 -7.08
N VAL A 358 -6.21 17.49 -6.97
CA VAL A 358 -7.41 17.09 -6.22
C VAL A 358 -7.06 17.09 -4.73
N ILE A 359 -7.82 17.82 -3.93
CA ILE A 359 -7.67 17.81 -2.47
C ILE A 359 -8.31 16.53 -1.92
N VAL A 360 -7.59 15.85 -1.04
CA VAL A 360 -8.04 14.61 -0.40
C VAL A 360 -7.91 14.74 1.12
N ALA A 361 -8.95 14.31 1.83
CA ALA A 361 -8.93 14.16 3.28
C ALA A 361 -9.78 12.96 3.70
N HIS A 362 -9.70 12.57 4.97
CA HIS A 362 -10.51 11.51 5.56
C HIS A 362 -11.64 12.15 6.38
N ASN A 363 -12.89 12.09 5.89
CA ASN A 363 -13.98 12.99 6.33
C ASN A 363 -13.71 14.46 5.94
N ALA A 364 -13.42 14.68 4.67
CA ALA A 364 -13.05 15.98 4.10
C ALA A 364 -13.99 17.17 4.45
N PRO A 365 -15.32 17.01 4.61
CA PRO A 365 -16.17 18.12 5.04
C PRO A 365 -15.72 18.79 6.35
N PHE A 366 -15.15 18.02 7.29
CA PHE A 366 -14.68 18.53 8.57
C PHE A 366 -13.52 19.52 8.36
N ASP A 367 -12.41 19.08 7.79
CA ASP A 367 -11.22 19.91 7.58
C ASP A 367 -11.52 21.10 6.66
N MET A 368 -12.28 20.85 5.59
CA MET A 368 -12.63 21.89 4.63
C MET A 368 -13.54 22.96 5.24
N ALA A 369 -14.34 22.65 6.27
CA ALA A 369 -15.15 23.65 6.96
C ALA A 369 -14.28 24.68 7.68
N PHE A 370 -13.19 24.26 8.34
CA PHE A 370 -12.23 25.18 8.96
C PHE A 370 -11.54 26.06 7.92
N LEU A 371 -11.05 25.47 6.82
CA LEU A 371 -10.34 26.19 5.77
C LEU A 371 -11.25 27.20 5.06
N ARG A 372 -12.51 26.82 4.76
CA ARG A 372 -13.50 27.70 4.11
C ARG A 372 -13.91 28.86 5.00
N ARG A 373 -14.04 28.65 6.32
CA ARG A 373 -14.35 29.72 7.29
C ARG A 373 -13.36 30.88 7.19
N HIS A 374 -12.09 30.57 6.98
CA HIS A 374 -11.02 31.57 6.89
C HIS A 374 -10.73 32.03 5.45
N GLY A 375 -11.41 31.50 4.43
CA GLY A 375 -11.13 31.77 3.01
C GLY A 375 -11.10 33.26 2.64
N ALA A 376 -12.02 34.05 3.20
CA ALA A 376 -12.06 35.50 2.99
C ALA A 376 -10.82 36.20 3.56
N ARG A 377 -10.38 35.84 4.77
CA ARG A 377 -9.14 36.36 5.39
C ARG A 377 -7.90 35.91 4.62
N MET A 378 -7.90 34.66 4.15
CA MET A 378 -6.86 34.11 3.30
C MET A 378 -6.84 34.75 1.90
N GLN A 379 -7.91 35.41 1.46
CA GLN A 379 -8.09 35.85 0.07
C GLN A 379 -7.92 34.68 -0.92
N ARG A 380 -8.37 33.50 -0.51
CA ARG A 380 -8.30 32.27 -1.30
C ARG A 380 -9.68 31.64 -1.37
N GLN A 381 -10.06 31.20 -2.56
CA GLN A 381 -11.23 30.36 -2.76
C GLN A 381 -10.77 28.91 -2.84
N TRP A 382 -11.46 28.01 -2.14
CA TRP A 382 -11.19 26.57 -2.16
C TRP A 382 -12.06 25.89 -3.21
N ASP A 383 -11.73 26.16 -4.47
CA ASP A 383 -12.39 25.69 -5.70
C ASP A 383 -11.81 24.38 -6.25
N HIS A 384 -10.74 23.88 -5.65
CA HIS A 384 -10.17 22.56 -5.93
C HIS A 384 -11.24 21.47 -5.90
N PRO A 385 -11.15 20.46 -6.79
CA PRO A 385 -11.92 19.25 -6.62
C PRO A 385 -11.56 18.56 -5.31
N ILE A 386 -12.55 18.03 -4.61
CA ILE A 386 -12.38 17.38 -3.30
C ILE A 386 -12.79 15.91 -3.41
N LEU A 387 -11.96 15.04 -2.84
CA LEU A 387 -12.21 13.62 -2.72
C LEU A 387 -12.14 13.21 -1.24
N ASP A 388 -13.17 12.49 -0.79
CA ASP A 388 -13.22 11.98 0.59
C ASP A 388 -12.92 10.48 0.61
N THR A 389 -11.88 10.09 1.34
CA THR A 389 -11.48 8.68 1.42
C THR A 389 -12.51 7.79 2.14
N VAL A 390 -13.39 8.35 2.98
CA VAL A 390 -14.54 7.62 3.54
C VAL A 390 -15.48 7.18 2.43
N LEU A 391 -15.81 8.09 1.50
CA LEU A 391 -16.69 7.79 0.38
C LEU A 391 -16.03 6.83 -0.61
N VAL A 392 -14.73 7.01 -0.89
CA VAL A 392 -13.98 6.07 -1.73
C VAL A 392 -13.99 4.67 -1.10
N SER A 393 -13.79 4.59 0.21
CA SER A 393 -13.87 3.33 0.94
C SER A 393 -15.27 2.71 0.88
N ALA A 394 -16.34 3.51 0.91
CA ALA A 394 -17.71 3.02 0.80
C ALA A 394 -18.01 2.44 -0.59
N VAL A 395 -17.46 3.05 -1.66
CA VAL A 395 -17.54 2.52 -3.02
C VAL A 395 -16.88 1.14 -3.11
N LEU A 396 -15.68 0.98 -2.53
CA LEU A 396 -14.91 -0.26 -2.64
C LEU A 396 -15.41 -1.38 -1.73
N PHE A 397 -15.77 -1.06 -0.48
CA PHE A 397 -16.03 -2.06 0.57
C PHE A 397 -17.49 -2.11 1.02
N GLY A 398 -18.35 -1.20 0.54
CA GLY A 398 -19.76 -1.11 0.93
C GLY A 398 -20.00 -0.24 2.16
N THR A 399 -21.20 0.33 2.28
CA THR A 399 -21.55 1.36 3.29
C THR A 399 -21.75 0.83 4.71
N THR A 400 -21.84 -0.49 4.90
CA THR A 400 -22.05 -1.12 6.21
C THR A 400 -20.74 -1.38 6.95
N GLU A 401 -19.61 -1.21 6.28
CA GLU A 401 -18.30 -1.43 6.85
C GLU A 401 -17.88 -0.27 7.76
N THR A 402 -16.91 -0.52 8.64
CA THR A 402 -16.25 0.57 9.37
C THR A 402 -15.29 1.29 8.44
N HIS A 403 -15.42 2.62 8.40
CA HIS A 403 -14.69 3.51 7.49
C HIS A 403 -13.77 4.51 8.18
N THR A 404 -13.50 4.36 9.49
CA THR A 404 -12.47 5.15 10.19
C THR A 404 -11.08 4.90 9.58
N LEU A 405 -10.18 5.87 9.66
CA LEU A 405 -8.81 5.74 9.13
C LEU A 405 -8.11 4.48 9.68
N ASP A 406 -8.21 4.22 10.98
CA ASP A 406 -7.67 3.01 11.62
C ASP A 406 -8.16 1.71 10.97
N ALA A 407 -9.47 1.61 10.71
CA ALA A 407 -10.07 0.45 10.06
C ALA A 407 -9.56 0.29 8.62
N LEU A 408 -9.35 1.38 7.88
CA LEU A 408 -8.78 1.34 6.53
C LEU A 408 -7.30 0.94 6.57
N CYS A 409 -6.53 1.50 7.50
CA CYS A 409 -5.13 1.15 7.68
C CYS A 409 -4.97 -0.34 7.98
N LEU A 410 -5.77 -0.87 8.90
CA LEU A 410 -5.78 -2.30 9.22
C LEU A 410 -6.18 -3.15 8.00
N ARG A 411 -7.28 -2.80 7.32
CA ARG A 411 -7.81 -3.54 6.16
C ARG A 411 -6.81 -3.60 5.00
N LEU A 412 -6.05 -2.52 4.81
CA LEU A 412 -5.14 -2.35 3.67
C LEU A 412 -3.67 -2.61 4.02
N GLY A 413 -3.35 -2.98 5.27
CA GLY A 413 -1.98 -3.23 5.70
C GLY A 413 -1.11 -1.96 5.66
N VAL A 414 -1.68 -0.81 6.02
CA VAL A 414 -0.96 0.47 6.23
C VAL A 414 -0.60 0.56 7.70
N THR A 415 0.66 0.89 8.01
CA THR A 415 1.12 1.06 9.40
C THR A 415 1.46 2.52 9.64
N ILE A 416 0.87 3.10 10.68
CA ILE A 416 1.23 4.43 11.17
C ILE A 416 2.22 4.25 12.32
N PRO A 417 3.44 4.82 12.25
CA PRO A 417 4.36 4.77 13.38
C PRO A 417 3.71 5.37 14.64
N PRO A 418 3.84 4.74 15.82
CA PRO A 418 3.17 5.19 17.04
C PRO A 418 3.43 6.66 17.38
N GLU A 419 4.63 7.16 17.08
CA GLU A 419 5.06 8.55 17.31
C GLU A 419 4.45 9.57 16.35
N LEU A 420 3.95 9.13 15.20
CA LEU A 420 3.27 9.98 14.21
C LEU A 420 1.74 9.86 14.30
N ARG A 421 1.23 8.92 15.08
CA ARG A 421 -0.20 8.70 15.22
C ARG A 421 -0.87 9.89 15.92
N HIS A 422 -2.05 10.30 15.43
CA HIS A 422 -2.74 11.49 15.91
C HIS A 422 -1.88 12.76 15.76
N THR A 423 -1.06 12.78 14.72
CA THR A 423 -0.46 14.01 14.24
C THR A 423 -0.99 14.25 12.85
N ALA A 424 -1.22 15.50 12.48
CA ALA A 424 -1.76 15.82 11.16
C ALA A 424 -0.88 15.23 10.04
N MET A 425 0.45 15.23 10.22
CA MET A 425 1.37 14.65 9.22
C MET A 425 1.24 13.13 9.13
N GLY A 426 1.16 12.43 10.26
CA GLY A 426 0.99 10.97 10.28
C GLY A 426 -0.31 10.54 9.64
N ASP A 427 -1.41 11.22 9.95
CA ASP A 427 -2.75 10.87 9.46
C ASP A 427 -2.91 11.26 7.98
N ALA A 428 -2.34 12.39 7.53
CA ALA A 428 -2.28 12.73 6.10
C ALA A 428 -1.48 11.70 5.29
N ARG A 429 -0.33 11.24 5.80
CA ARG A 429 0.48 10.20 5.15
C ARG A 429 -0.24 8.85 5.11
N ALA A 430 -0.88 8.46 6.21
CA ALA A 430 -1.66 7.23 6.28
C ALA A 430 -2.83 7.27 5.29
N THR A 431 -3.54 8.40 5.21
CA THR A 431 -4.62 8.63 4.26
C THR A 431 -4.12 8.53 2.81
N ALA A 432 -2.94 9.07 2.52
CA ALA A 432 -2.33 8.99 1.19
C ALA A 432 -1.97 7.55 0.82
N GLU A 433 -1.37 6.81 1.75
CA GLU A 433 -1.05 5.39 1.57
C GLU A 433 -2.29 4.49 1.41
N VAL A 434 -3.37 4.81 2.13
CA VAL A 434 -4.69 4.19 1.97
C VAL A 434 -5.24 4.48 0.59
N LEU A 435 -5.24 5.74 0.15
CA LEU A 435 -5.69 6.13 -1.19
C LEU A 435 -4.90 5.38 -2.28
N LEU A 436 -3.57 5.35 -2.20
CA LEU A 436 -2.71 4.66 -3.17
C LEU A 436 -3.03 3.16 -3.30
N ARG A 437 -3.44 2.50 -2.20
CA ARG A 437 -3.88 1.09 -2.24
C ARG A 437 -5.29 0.94 -2.82
N MET A 438 -6.16 1.94 -2.67
CA MET A 438 -7.52 1.95 -3.21
C MET A 438 -7.59 2.27 -4.71
N LEU A 439 -6.69 3.10 -5.26
CA LEU A 439 -6.72 3.50 -6.67
C LEU A 439 -6.70 2.31 -7.65
N PRO A 440 -5.81 1.29 -7.52
CA PRO A 440 -5.84 0.12 -8.40
C PRO A 440 -7.09 -0.74 -8.23
N MET A 441 -7.69 -0.77 -7.03
CA MET A 441 -8.93 -1.50 -6.77
C MET A 441 -10.12 -0.85 -7.51
N LEU A 442 -10.18 0.48 -7.53
CA LEU A 442 -11.17 1.25 -8.30
C LEU A 442 -11.02 0.97 -9.81
N GLU A 443 -9.79 1.04 -10.32
CA GLU A 443 -9.51 0.76 -11.74
C GLU A 443 -9.92 -0.67 -12.13
N ALA A 444 -9.72 -1.65 -11.23
CA ALA A 444 -10.15 -3.03 -11.42
C ALA A 444 -11.67 -3.21 -11.41
N GLN A 445 -12.41 -2.36 -10.67
CA GLN A 445 -13.88 -2.28 -10.71
C GLN A 445 -14.42 -1.48 -11.90
N GLY A 446 -13.55 -0.95 -12.76
CA GLY A 446 -13.93 -0.19 -13.95
C GLY A 446 -14.02 1.32 -13.75
N VAL A 447 -13.77 1.83 -12.55
CA VAL A 447 -13.70 3.26 -12.24
C VAL A 447 -12.28 3.76 -12.57
N ARG A 448 -12.11 4.36 -13.74
CA ARG A 448 -10.78 4.68 -14.31
C ARG A 448 -10.48 6.17 -14.40
N THR A 449 -11.48 7.03 -14.42
CA THR A 449 -11.31 8.49 -14.47
C THR A 449 -11.83 9.16 -13.21
N PHE A 450 -11.39 10.40 -12.97
CA PHE A 450 -11.85 11.17 -11.82
C PHE A 450 -13.36 11.41 -11.83
N GLY A 451 -13.94 11.70 -12.99
CA GLY A 451 -15.37 11.95 -13.15
C GLY A 451 -16.22 10.74 -12.76
N GLN A 452 -15.77 9.54 -13.14
CA GLN A 452 -16.42 8.28 -12.73
C GLN A 452 -16.35 8.09 -11.22
N LEU A 453 -15.20 8.38 -10.60
CA LEU A 453 -15.04 8.29 -9.15
C LEU A 453 -15.96 9.27 -8.40
N LEU A 454 -16.11 10.49 -8.92
CA LEU A 454 -17.04 11.47 -8.36
C LEU A 454 -18.50 11.01 -8.49
N GLU A 455 -18.87 10.37 -9.59
CA GLU A 455 -20.21 9.82 -9.79
C GLU A 455 -20.52 8.72 -8.77
N GLU A 456 -19.59 7.78 -8.55
CA GLU A 456 -19.77 6.70 -7.58
C GLU A 456 -19.83 7.24 -6.14
N THR A 457 -18.91 8.12 -5.76
CA THR A 457 -18.87 8.67 -4.39
C THR A 457 -20.12 9.50 -4.05
N ARG A 458 -20.73 10.20 -5.02
CA ARG A 458 -21.99 10.92 -4.82
C ARG A 458 -23.15 10.02 -4.38
N LYS A 459 -23.16 8.74 -4.79
CA LYS A 459 -24.19 7.77 -4.36
C LYS A 459 -24.15 7.51 -2.85
N HIS A 460 -23.02 7.77 -2.20
CA HIS A 460 -22.78 7.49 -0.79
C HIS A 460 -22.73 8.75 0.09
N GLY A 461 -23.02 9.94 -0.43
CA GLY A 461 -22.86 11.21 0.29
C GLY A 461 -23.66 11.37 1.59
N ARG A 462 -24.64 10.48 1.87
CA ARG A 462 -25.35 10.45 3.17
C ARG A 462 -24.44 10.03 4.33
N LEU A 463 -23.43 9.20 4.06
CA LEU A 463 -22.55 8.63 5.08
C LEU A 463 -21.78 9.73 5.84
N LEU A 464 -21.40 10.82 5.16
CA LEU A 464 -20.75 11.96 5.78
C LEU A 464 -21.68 12.80 6.67
N LYS A 465 -22.99 12.75 6.46
CA LYS A 465 -23.96 13.45 7.32
C LYS A 465 -24.20 12.72 8.64
N ASP A 466 -24.00 11.41 8.66
CA ASP A 466 -24.19 10.59 9.85
C ASP A 466 -22.93 10.58 10.75
N MET A 467 -21.77 10.94 10.18
CA MET A 467 -20.48 11.01 10.87
C MET A 467 -20.14 12.39 11.46
N ASN A 468 -20.76 13.46 10.96
CA ASN A 468 -20.58 14.85 11.42
C ASN A 468 -21.78 15.28 12.26
#